data_AF-A0AA93BLW5-F1
#
_entry.id   AF-A0AA93BLW5-F1
#
_cell.length_a   1.000
_cell.length_b   1.000
_cell.length_c   1.000
_cell.angle_alpha   90.00
_cell.angle_beta   90.00
_cell.angle_gamma   90.00
#
_symmetry.space_group_name_H-M   'P 1'
#
loop_
_entity.id
_entity.type
_entity.pdbx_description
1 polymer ?
#
loop_
_entity_poly.entity_id
_entity_poly.type
_entity_poly.pdbx_seq_one_letter_code
_entity_poly.pdbx_strand_id
1 'polypeptide(L)'
;MNNQKIKETLDMGSFLKELAEEGNVKFGFAKKLGINQIKLLEIEGGRNTVSMDIENGTFTPEKLLAMEEAIKSYLRQKDIENRHQEGYQSKLKIYKEKVDRWEEEKGDDYWEERNRKWALFREKLPYNSVSRKSAKIYEKFIKLTTL
;
A
#
# COMPACT_ATOMS: atom_id res chain seq x y z
N MET A 1 -11.79 -28.51 5.10
CA MET A 1 -12.22 -27.13 4.77
C MET A 1 -12.74 -27.16 3.34
N ASN A 2 -13.90 -26.57 3.02
CA ASN A 2 -14.47 -26.63 1.65
C ASN A 2 -13.51 -25.95 0.64
N ASN A 3 -13.32 -26.53 -0.56
CA ASN A 3 -12.43 -26.03 -1.61
C ASN A 3 -12.69 -24.55 -1.94
N GLN A 4 -13.95 -24.12 -1.89
CA GLN A 4 -14.34 -22.71 -2.10
C GLN A 4 -13.76 -21.77 -1.03
N LYS A 5 -13.79 -22.16 0.25
CA LYS A 5 -13.23 -21.35 1.36
C LYS A 5 -11.72 -21.28 1.31
N ILE A 6 -11.06 -22.34 0.81
CA ILE A 6 -9.62 -22.35 0.57
C ILE A 6 -9.28 -21.33 -0.53
N LYS A 7 -9.98 -21.40 -1.67
CA LYS A 7 -9.80 -20.45 -2.78
C LYS A 7 -10.00 -19.00 -2.35
N GLU A 8 -11.08 -18.70 -1.62
CA GLU A 8 -11.33 -17.35 -1.10
C GLU A 8 -10.20 -16.85 -0.18
N THR A 9 -9.66 -17.72 0.68
CA THR A 9 -8.54 -17.37 1.57
C THR A 9 -7.27 -17.09 0.78
N LEU A 10 -7.01 -17.86 -0.28
CA LEU A 10 -5.87 -17.65 -1.17
C LEU A 10 -6.01 -16.34 -1.95
N ASP A 11 -7.17 -16.08 -2.53
CA ASP A 11 -7.44 -14.84 -3.28
C ASP A 11 -7.28 -13.61 -2.37
N MET A 12 -7.92 -13.59 -1.20
CA MET A 12 -7.80 -12.48 -0.25
C MET A 12 -6.37 -12.34 0.31
N GLY A 13 -5.69 -13.45 0.58
CA GLY A 13 -4.30 -13.42 1.05
C GLY A 13 -3.34 -12.89 -0.01
N SER A 14 -3.52 -13.29 -1.27
CA SER A 14 -2.74 -12.77 -2.39
C SER A 14 -2.96 -11.27 -2.60
N PHE A 15 -4.18 -10.78 -2.41
CA PHE A 15 -4.48 -9.35 -2.46
C PHE A 15 -3.78 -8.55 -1.35
N LEU A 16 -3.75 -9.08 -0.11
CA LEU A 16 -3.01 -8.43 0.97
C LEU A 16 -1.51 -8.36 0.68
N LYS A 17 -0.96 -9.40 0.03
CA LYS A 17 0.44 -9.40 -0.43
C LYS A 17 0.67 -8.35 -1.52
N GLU A 18 -0.22 -8.29 -2.53
CA GLU A 18 -0.18 -7.26 -3.57
C GLU A 18 -0.19 -5.87 -2.93
N LEU A 19 -1.12 -5.56 -2.02
CA LEU A 19 -1.16 -4.29 -1.30
C LEU A 19 0.14 -3.96 -0.57
N ALA A 20 0.75 -4.95 0.08
CA ALA A 20 2.04 -4.77 0.74
C ALA A 20 3.16 -4.44 -0.26
N GLU A 21 3.15 -5.07 -1.44
CA GLU A 21 4.07 -4.74 -2.53
C GLU A 21 3.84 -3.31 -3.04
N GLU A 22 2.59 -2.90 -3.29
CA GLU A 22 2.26 -1.52 -3.69
C GLU A 22 2.77 -0.51 -2.64
N GLY A 23 2.50 -0.81 -1.36
CA GLY A 23 2.93 0.02 -0.23
C GLY A 23 4.46 0.16 -0.15
N ASN A 24 5.18 -0.96 -0.25
CA ASN A 24 6.64 -0.97 -0.21
C ASN A 24 7.28 -0.24 -1.40
N VAL A 25 6.74 -0.38 -2.61
CA VAL A 25 7.26 0.31 -3.80
C VAL A 25 7.07 1.81 -3.69
N LYS A 26 5.84 2.25 -3.40
CA LYS A 26 5.49 3.68 -3.27
C LYS A 26 6.29 4.33 -2.14
N PHE A 27 6.38 3.67 -0.99
CA PHE A 27 7.24 4.13 0.11
C PHE A 27 8.73 4.15 -0.28
N GLY A 28 9.21 3.16 -1.04
CA GLY A 28 10.58 3.11 -1.54
C GLY A 28 10.93 4.31 -2.44
N PHE A 29 10.01 4.75 -3.29
CA PHE A 29 10.18 5.97 -4.08
C PHE A 29 10.21 7.23 -3.20
N ALA A 30 9.27 7.33 -2.26
CA ALA A 30 9.20 8.44 -1.30
C ALA A 30 10.47 8.54 -0.44
N LYS A 31 11.05 7.39 -0.05
CA LYS A 31 12.29 7.33 0.73
C LYS A 31 13.47 7.98 0.02
N LYS A 32 13.60 7.76 -1.29
CA LYS A 32 14.61 8.41 -2.14
C LYS A 32 14.44 9.93 -2.23
N LEU A 33 13.26 10.45 -1.86
CA LEU A 33 12.94 11.88 -1.90
C LEU A 33 13.02 12.57 -0.52
N GLY A 34 13.40 11.82 0.52
CA GLY A 34 13.67 12.33 1.88
C GLY A 34 12.59 12.03 2.93
N ILE A 35 11.59 11.22 2.59
CA ILE A 35 10.58 10.71 3.54
C ILE A 35 11.15 9.48 4.26
N ASN A 36 10.81 9.29 5.54
CA ASN A 36 11.11 8.06 6.27
C ASN A 36 9.85 7.59 7.02
N GLN A 37 9.91 6.39 7.61
CA GLN A 37 8.74 5.76 8.26
C GLN A 37 8.17 6.63 9.40
N ILE A 38 9.03 7.29 10.19
CA ILE A 38 8.62 8.11 11.31
C ILE A 38 7.91 9.38 10.84
N LYS A 39 8.51 10.10 9.87
CA LYS A 39 7.88 11.29 9.27
C LYS A 39 6.53 10.96 8.64
N LEU A 40 6.46 9.83 7.95
CA LEU A 40 5.23 9.39 7.32
C LEU A 40 4.15 9.12 8.38
N LEU A 41 4.50 8.39 9.44
CA LEU A 41 3.61 8.12 10.56
C LEU A 41 3.09 9.40 11.24
N GLU A 42 3.96 10.39 11.44
CA GLU A 42 3.59 11.69 12.00
C GLU A 42 2.57 12.44 11.15
N ILE A 43 2.68 12.35 9.82
CA ILE A 43 1.76 12.99 8.88
C ILE A 43 0.42 12.24 8.81
N GLU A 44 0.46 10.90 8.82
CA GLU A 44 -0.75 10.07 8.81
C GLU A 44 -1.52 10.11 10.14
N GLY A 45 -0.84 10.40 11.25
CA GLY A 45 -1.43 10.36 12.60
C GLY A 45 -1.71 8.95 13.11
N GLY A 46 -1.01 7.94 12.57
CA GLY A 46 -1.19 6.53 12.90
C GLY A 46 -0.48 6.09 14.19
N ARG A 47 -0.67 4.83 14.57
CA ARG A 47 0.06 4.18 15.70
C ARG A 47 1.23 3.31 15.24
N ASN A 48 1.14 2.76 14.04
CA ASN A 48 2.12 1.83 13.48
C ASN A 48 2.72 2.42 12.22
N THR A 49 4.01 2.17 11.99
CA THR A 49 4.63 2.45 10.69
C THR A 49 4.06 1.53 9.61
N VAL A 50 4.21 1.92 8.34
CA VAL A 50 3.78 1.09 7.19
C VAL A 50 4.45 -0.27 7.22
N SER A 51 5.75 -0.33 7.55
CA SER A 51 6.48 -1.60 7.67
C SER A 51 5.86 -2.50 8.73
N MET A 52 5.55 -1.97 9.92
CA MET A 52 4.89 -2.74 10.98
C MET A 52 3.51 -3.24 10.57
N ASP A 53 2.74 -2.43 9.85
CA ASP A 53 1.42 -2.85 9.38
C ASP A 53 1.49 -3.94 8.30
N ILE A 54 2.50 -3.89 7.43
CA ILE A 54 2.76 -4.93 6.43
C ILE A 54 3.18 -6.23 7.11
N GLU A 55 4.14 -6.18 8.03
CA GLU A 55 4.62 -7.35 8.77
C GLU A 55 3.49 -8.05 9.54
N ASN A 56 2.58 -7.26 10.13
CA ASN A 56 1.44 -7.78 10.88
C ASN A 56 0.25 -8.22 10.01
N GLY A 57 0.30 -8.01 8.68
CA GLY A 57 -0.85 -8.25 7.80
C GLY A 57 -2.05 -7.34 8.08
N THR A 58 -1.80 -6.19 8.73
CA THR A 58 -2.80 -5.17 9.09
C THR A 58 -2.78 -3.97 8.14
N PHE A 59 -1.97 -4.02 7.09
CA PHE A 59 -1.95 -3.06 6.00
C PHE A 59 -3.20 -3.23 5.13
N THR A 60 -4.03 -2.19 5.02
CA THR A 60 -5.32 -2.22 4.33
C THR A 60 -5.33 -1.22 3.17
N PRO A 61 -6.28 -1.31 2.23
CA PRO A 61 -6.42 -0.31 1.16
C PRO A 61 -6.51 1.12 1.67
N GLU A 62 -7.18 1.34 2.80
CA GLU A 62 -7.32 2.66 3.43
C GLU A 62 -5.98 3.20 3.93
N LYS A 63 -5.12 2.32 4.47
CA LYS A 63 -3.76 2.69 4.90
C LYS A 63 -2.86 2.99 3.72
N LEU A 64 -2.99 2.25 2.62
CA LEU A 64 -2.29 2.57 1.38
C LEU A 64 -2.69 3.96 0.86
N LEU A 65 -3.99 4.28 0.87
CA LEU A 65 -4.48 5.61 0.48
C LEU A 65 -3.96 6.71 1.42
N ALA A 66 -4.04 6.50 2.74
CA ALA A 66 -3.54 7.44 3.74
C ALA A 66 -2.04 7.71 3.56
N MET A 67 -1.25 6.65 3.33
CA MET A 67 0.17 6.76 3.01
C MET A 67 0.42 7.58 1.76
N GLU A 68 -0.29 7.27 0.68
CA GLU A 68 -0.13 7.97 -0.59
C GLU A 68 -0.43 9.48 -0.46
N GLU A 69 -1.50 9.83 0.25
CA GLU A 69 -1.85 11.23 0.52
C GLU A 69 -0.83 11.92 1.43
N ALA A 70 -0.33 11.23 2.46
CA ALA A 70 0.69 11.76 3.35
C ALA A 70 2.02 12.04 2.60
N ILE A 71 2.45 11.11 1.73
CA ILE A 71 3.62 11.28 0.85
C ILE A 71 3.41 12.50 -0.05
N LYS A 72 2.27 12.57 -0.76
CA LYS A 72 1.97 13.68 -1.67
C LYS A 72 1.94 15.02 -0.95
N SER A 73 1.35 15.07 0.24
CA SER A 73 1.27 16.27 1.07
C SER A 73 2.67 16.76 1.47
N TYR A 74 3.52 15.86 1.98
CA TYR A 74 4.90 16.19 2.34
C TYR A 74 5.69 16.75 1.15
N LEU A 75 5.63 16.07 0.00
CA LEU A 75 6.39 16.47 -1.17
C LEU A 75 5.89 17.79 -1.74
N ARG A 76 4.57 18.05 -1.70
CA ARG A 76 4.00 19.34 -2.07
C ARG A 76 4.54 20.46 -1.19
N GLN A 77 4.60 20.24 0.11
CA GLN A 77 5.16 21.21 1.05
C GLN A 77 6.64 21.48 0.76
N LYS A 78 7.43 20.44 0.49
CA LYS A 78 8.84 20.60 0.10
C LYS A 78 9.01 21.37 -1.20
N ASP A 79 8.13 21.15 -2.17
CA ASP A 79 8.16 21.91 -3.41
C ASP A 79 7.83 23.38 -3.18
N ILE A 80 6.84 23.70 -2.34
CA ILE A 80 6.53 25.10 -1.98
C ILE A 80 7.72 25.80 -1.31
N GLU A 81 8.40 25.12 -0.40
CA GLU A 81 9.56 25.66 0.32
C GLU A 81 10.77 25.91 -0.58
N ASN A 82 11.00 25.07 -1.58
CA ASN A 82 12.25 25.05 -2.35
C ASN A 82 12.12 25.53 -3.80
N ARG A 83 10.89 25.76 -4.32
CA ARG A 83 10.66 26.23 -5.71
C ARG A 83 11.39 27.52 -6.10
N HIS A 84 11.84 28.29 -5.11
CA HIS A 84 12.56 29.55 -5.31
C HIS A 84 14.08 29.35 -5.54
N GLN A 85 14.60 28.14 -5.28
CA GLN A 85 16.00 27.81 -5.50
C GLN A 85 16.25 27.54 -6.99
N GLU A 86 17.32 28.13 -7.54
CA GLU A 86 17.71 27.90 -8.92
C GLU A 86 18.04 26.43 -9.15
N GLY A 87 17.48 25.85 -10.23
CA GLY A 87 17.68 24.44 -10.58
C GLY A 87 16.86 23.44 -9.75
N TYR A 88 15.94 23.89 -8.88
CA TYR A 88 15.11 22.97 -8.09
C TYR A 88 14.17 22.14 -8.98
N GLN A 89 14.18 20.82 -8.77
CA GLN A 89 13.25 19.89 -9.40
C GLN A 89 12.14 19.49 -8.42
N SER A 90 10.88 19.58 -8.86
CA SER A 90 9.72 19.18 -8.07
C SER A 90 9.81 17.71 -7.70
N LYS A 91 9.93 17.44 -6.39
CA LYS A 91 9.97 16.09 -5.86
C LYS A 91 8.62 15.40 -5.98
N LEU A 92 7.52 16.16 -5.87
CA LEU A 92 6.18 15.61 -6.09
C LEU A 92 6.00 15.13 -7.53
N LYS A 93 6.51 15.89 -8.51
CA LYS A 93 6.48 15.48 -9.92
C LYS A 93 7.28 14.20 -10.14
N ILE A 94 8.53 14.16 -9.65
CA ILE A 94 9.40 12.97 -9.74
C ILE A 94 8.73 11.74 -9.10
N TYR A 95 8.05 11.92 -7.95
CA TYR A 95 7.33 10.85 -7.30
C TYR A 95 6.20 10.28 -8.17
N LYS A 96 5.32 11.16 -8.67
CA LYS A 96 4.19 10.77 -9.52
C LYS A 96 4.67 10.05 -10.78
N GLU A 97 5.65 10.58 -11.49
CA GLU A 97 6.21 9.94 -12.69
C GLU A 97 6.75 8.53 -12.42
N LYS A 98 7.36 8.30 -11.25
CA LYS A 98 7.83 6.96 -10.87
C LYS A 98 6.70 6.01 -10.51
N VAL A 99 5.66 6.51 -9.85
CA VAL A 99 4.46 5.72 -9.54
C VAL A 99 3.75 5.37 -10.84
N ASP A 100 3.47 6.35 -11.69
CA ASP A 100 2.77 6.17 -12.97
C ASP A 100 3.50 5.14 -13.85
N ARG A 101 4.82 5.28 -14.01
CA ARG A 101 5.63 4.30 -14.76
C ARG A 101 5.55 2.89 -14.17
N TRP A 102 5.65 2.77 -12.84
CA TRP A 102 5.56 1.46 -12.20
C TRP A 102 4.15 0.87 -12.36
N GLU A 103 3.09 1.69 -12.35
CA GLU A 103 1.73 1.23 -12.60
C GLU A 103 1.54 0.76 -14.06
N GLU A 104 2.12 1.48 -15.03
CA GLU A 104 2.15 1.07 -16.44
C GLU A 104 2.91 -0.25 -16.65
N GLU A 105 4.07 -0.42 -16.00
CA GLU A 105 4.91 -1.63 -16.08
C GLU A 105 4.20 -2.89 -15.57
N LYS A 106 3.18 -2.77 -14.72
CA LYS A 106 2.38 -3.91 -14.24
C LYS A 106 1.42 -4.45 -15.31
N GLY A 107 0.96 -3.61 -16.23
CA GLY A 107 0.02 -3.96 -17.29
C GLY A 107 -1.42 -4.14 -16.83
N ASP A 108 -2.34 -4.08 -17.79
CA ASP A 108 -3.79 -4.07 -17.55
C ASP A 108 -4.28 -5.37 -16.88
N ASP A 109 -3.79 -6.53 -17.32
CA ASP A 109 -4.16 -7.85 -16.76
C ASP A 109 -3.91 -7.93 -15.24
N TYR A 110 -2.80 -7.37 -14.78
CA TYR A 110 -2.49 -7.30 -13.35
C TYR A 110 -3.53 -6.47 -12.60
N TRP A 111 -3.88 -5.30 -13.14
CA TRP A 111 -4.82 -4.38 -12.50
C TRP A 111 -6.25 -4.90 -12.50
N GLU A 112 -6.68 -5.57 -13.57
CA GLU A 112 -7.97 -6.25 -13.62
C GLU A 112 -8.09 -7.31 -12.51
N GLU A 113 -7.08 -8.18 -12.39
CA GLU A 113 -7.07 -9.24 -11.38
C GLU A 113 -7.01 -8.66 -9.96
N ARG A 114 -6.16 -7.66 -9.73
CA ARG A 114 -6.07 -6.94 -8.45
C ARG A 114 -7.41 -6.31 -8.08
N ASN A 115 -8.12 -5.71 -9.04
CA ASN A 115 -9.45 -5.12 -8.83
C ASN A 115 -10.52 -6.18 -8.52
N ARG A 116 -10.47 -7.34 -9.17
CA ARG A 116 -11.35 -8.48 -8.86
C ARG A 116 -11.16 -8.94 -7.41
N LYS A 117 -9.91 -9.12 -6.97
CA LYS A 117 -9.60 -9.53 -5.59
C LYS A 117 -9.99 -8.47 -4.57
N TRP A 118 -9.83 -7.19 -4.90
CA TRP A 118 -10.29 -6.09 -4.05
C TRP A 118 -11.81 -6.10 -3.86
N ALA A 119 -12.58 -6.35 -4.93
CA ALA A 119 -14.03 -6.47 -4.84
C ALA A 119 -14.45 -7.59 -3.89
N LEU A 120 -13.84 -8.78 -4.02
CA LEU A 120 -14.06 -9.91 -3.12
C LEU A 120 -13.70 -9.54 -1.67
N PHE A 121 -12.54 -8.90 -1.47
CA PHE A 121 -12.09 -8.48 -0.15
C PHE A 121 -13.09 -7.54 0.53
N ARG A 122 -13.62 -6.54 -0.19
CA ARG A 122 -14.65 -5.62 0.33
C ARG A 122 -15.97 -6.32 0.65
N GLU A 123 -16.37 -7.27 -0.18
CA GLU A 123 -17.60 -8.05 0.05
C GLU A 123 -17.49 -8.88 1.35
N LYS A 124 -16.35 -9.54 1.58
CA LYS A 124 -16.17 -10.47 2.70
C LYS A 124 -15.75 -9.79 4.00
N LEU A 125 -15.10 -8.63 3.93
CA LEU A 125 -14.57 -7.91 5.09
C LEU A 125 -15.21 -6.51 5.24
N PRO A 126 -16.37 -6.40 5.91
CA PRO A 126 -16.97 -5.10 6.17
C PRO A 126 -16.12 -4.24 7.12
N TYR A 127 -16.20 -2.93 6.88
CA TYR A 127 -15.30 -1.86 7.35
C TYR A 127 -14.95 -1.91 8.85
N ASN A 128 -15.89 -2.30 9.71
CA ASN A 128 -15.76 -2.19 11.17
C ASN A 128 -14.75 -3.16 11.81
N SER A 129 -14.09 -4.02 11.03
CA SER A 129 -13.15 -5.03 11.57
C SER A 129 -12.03 -5.43 10.61
N VAL A 130 -11.78 -4.64 9.56
CA VAL A 130 -10.90 -4.99 8.45
C VAL A 130 -9.51 -5.37 8.94
N SER A 131 -8.81 -4.54 9.71
CA SER A 131 -7.42 -4.82 10.11
C SER A 131 -7.24 -6.16 10.85
N ARG A 132 -8.13 -6.48 11.82
CA ARG A 132 -8.04 -7.73 12.59
C ARG A 132 -8.38 -8.95 11.73
N LYS A 133 -9.34 -8.81 10.80
CA LYS A 133 -9.72 -9.90 9.90
C LYS A 133 -8.67 -10.12 8.80
N SER A 134 -8.06 -9.05 8.28
CA SER A 134 -6.92 -9.11 7.37
C SER A 134 -5.76 -9.88 7.95
N ALA A 135 -5.34 -9.57 9.19
CA ALA A 135 -4.25 -10.28 9.84
C ALA A 135 -4.51 -11.79 9.95
N LYS A 136 -5.74 -12.19 10.31
CA LYS A 136 -6.14 -13.61 10.37
C LYS A 136 -6.13 -14.30 9.00
N ILE A 137 -6.51 -13.59 7.93
CA ILE A 137 -6.48 -14.12 6.57
C ILE A 137 -5.02 -14.27 6.12
N TYR A 138 -4.20 -13.25 6.36
CA TYR A 138 -2.78 -13.27 6.03
C TYR A 138 -2.05 -14.42 6.73
N GLU A 139 -2.28 -14.61 8.02
CA GLU A 139 -1.71 -15.73 8.78
C GLU A 139 -2.09 -17.11 8.18
N LYS A 140 -3.36 -17.27 7.77
CA LYS A 140 -3.82 -18.50 7.10
C LYS A 140 -3.22 -18.67 5.71
N PHE A 141 -3.10 -17.59 4.95
CA PHE A 141 -2.50 -17.58 3.63
C PHE A 141 -1.04 -18.03 3.68
N ILE A 142 -0.24 -17.47 4.59
CA ILE A 142 1.15 -17.90 4.81
C ILE A 142 1.20 -19.39 5.14
N LYS A 143 0.39 -19.87 6.09
CA LYS A 143 0.32 -21.32 6.42
C LYS A 143 0.00 -22.22 5.23
N LEU A 144 -0.84 -21.77 4.28
CA LEU A 144 -1.23 -22.54 3.09
C LEU A 144 -0.19 -22.49 1.96
N THR A 145 0.70 -21.51 1.95
CA THR A 145 1.63 -21.25 0.84
C THR A 145 3.09 -21.57 1.17
N THR A 146 3.38 -21.92 2.43
CA THR A 146 4.73 -22.26 2.90
C THR A 146 4.91 -23.77 3.15
N LEU A 147 3.94 -24.59 2.73
CA LEU A 147 4.01 -26.07 2.67
C LEU A 147 4.44 -26.51 1.27
#